data_AF-A0A3Q2VE88-F1
#
_entry.id   AF-A0A3Q2VE88-F1
#
_cell.length_a   1.000
_cell.length_b   1.000
_cell.length_c   1.000
_cell.angle_alpha   90.00
_cell.angle_beta   90.00
_cell.angle_gamma   90.00
#
_symmetry.space_group_name_H-M   'P 1'
#
loop_
_entity.id
_entity.type
_entity.pdbx_description
1 polymer ?
#
loop_
_entity_poly.entity_id
_entity_poly.type
_entity_poly.pdbx_seq_one_letter_code
_entity_poly.pdbx_strand_id
1 'polypeptide(L)'
;MSPVLPSDAHLLFFFSELYYLIARFLQSGPCKKAAKVIPYDKQNSKSYWLKIVVLNQHIPADYLLRICQRIGPLIEKEIPPCVPGVQTLLGLGRQSLLRTIPGTR
;
A
#
# COMPACT_ATOMS: atom_id res chain seq x y z
N MET A 1 -20.07 21.76 -10.02
CA MET A 1 -19.65 20.64 -9.15
C MET A 1 -20.09 19.36 -9.86
N SER A 2 -19.22 18.77 -10.69
CA SER A 2 -19.59 17.56 -11.44
C SER A 2 -19.72 16.37 -10.49
N PRO A 3 -20.75 15.52 -10.63
CA PRO A 3 -20.91 14.35 -9.75
C PRO A 3 -19.80 13.35 -10.04
N VAL A 4 -19.08 12.97 -8.98
CA VAL A 4 -18.04 11.93 -9.03
C VAL A 4 -18.72 10.59 -9.34
N LEU A 5 -18.28 9.92 -10.40
CA LEU A 5 -18.82 8.62 -10.80
C LEU A 5 -18.53 7.57 -9.72
N PRO A 6 -19.42 6.58 -9.50
CA PRO A 6 -19.28 5.59 -8.43
C PRO A 6 -17.98 4.75 -8.50
N SER A 7 -17.32 4.65 -9.66
CA SER A 7 -15.99 4.02 -9.81
C SER A 7 -14.87 4.77 -9.08
N ASP A 8 -14.95 6.10 -9.06
CA ASP A 8 -13.86 6.96 -8.59
C ASP A 8 -13.86 7.05 -7.06
N ALA A 9 -15.05 6.96 -6.46
CA ALA A 9 -15.22 6.92 -5.01
C ALA A 9 -14.58 5.65 -4.41
N HIS A 10 -14.72 4.50 -5.08
CA HIS A 10 -14.15 3.24 -4.61
C HIS A 10 -12.61 3.26 -4.69
N LEU A 11 -12.05 3.84 -5.75
CA LEU A 11 -10.60 4.04 -5.88
C LEU A 11 -10.07 4.99 -4.79
N LEU A 12 -10.73 6.12 -4.56
CA LEU A 12 -10.35 7.07 -3.50
C LEU A 12 -10.36 6.44 -2.11
N PHE A 13 -11.33 5.56 -1.83
CA PHE A 13 -11.40 4.82 -0.57
C PHE A 13 -10.22 3.85 -0.43
N PHE A 14 -9.94 3.07 -1.47
CA PHE A 14 -8.80 2.14 -1.49
C PHE A 14 -7.46 2.85 -1.29
N PHE A 15 -7.24 3.98 -1.98
CA PHE A 15 -6.03 4.78 -1.77
C PHE A 15 -5.91 5.25 -0.32
N SER A 16 -7.01 5.69 0.29
CA SER A 16 -7.02 6.18 1.68
C SER A 16 -6.66 5.09 2.68
N GLU A 17 -7.18 3.87 2.50
CA GLU A 17 -6.83 2.71 3.32
C GLU A 17 -5.34 2.35 3.15
N LEU A 18 -4.85 2.30 1.92
CA LEU A 18 -3.45 2.02 1.64
C LEU A 18 -2.52 3.05 2.27
N TYR A 19 -2.84 4.35 2.14
CA TYR A 19 -2.07 5.42 2.78
C TYR A 19 -2.08 5.30 4.30
N TYR A 20 -3.21 4.94 4.90
CA TYR A 20 -3.30 4.68 6.33
C TYR A 20 -2.38 3.51 6.74
N LEU A 21 -2.39 2.39 6.02
CA LEU A 21 -1.53 1.24 6.30
C LEU A 21 -0.05 1.59 6.18
N ILE A 22 0.34 2.35 5.15
CA ILE A 22 1.71 2.84 4.99
C ILE A 22 2.09 3.74 6.16
N ALA A 23 1.24 4.69 6.54
CA ALA A 23 1.50 5.58 7.67
C ALA A 23 1.66 4.79 8.98
N ARG A 24 0.82 3.79 9.24
CA ARG A 24 0.92 2.92 10.43
C ARG A 24 2.22 2.12 10.44
N PHE A 25 2.60 1.55 9.30
CA PHE A 25 3.87 0.84 9.16
C PHE A 25 5.06 1.76 9.47
N LEU A 26 5.09 2.96 8.89
CA LEU A 26 6.18 3.93 9.10
C LEU A 26 6.25 4.45 10.54
N GLN A 27 5.13 4.56 11.27
CA GLN A 27 5.10 4.98 12.68
C GLN A 27 5.84 4.00 13.59
N SER A 28 5.73 2.69 13.31
CA SER A 28 6.41 1.64 14.07
C SER A 28 7.86 1.39 13.63
N GLY A 29 8.21 1.80 12.42
CA GLY A 29 9.52 1.56 11.82
C GLY A 29 10.57 2.66 12.08
N PRO A 30 11.74 2.56 11.42
CA PRO A 30 12.80 3.57 11.51
C PRO A 30 12.39 4.91 10.87
N CYS A 31 11.41 4.91 9.97
CA CYS A 31 11.00 6.06 9.16
C CYS A 31 9.90 6.93 9.81
N LYS A 32 9.97 7.17 11.12
CA LYS A 32 8.94 7.93 11.87
C LYS A 32 8.73 9.36 11.37
N LYS A 33 9.77 9.99 10.80
CA LYS A 33 9.68 11.34 10.22
C LYS A 33 8.77 11.34 8.98
N ALA A 34 8.89 10.34 8.11
CA ALA A 34 8.06 10.20 6.92
C ALA A 34 6.59 9.94 7.27
N ALA A 35 6.33 9.22 8.37
CA ALA A 35 4.97 9.00 8.86
C ALA A 35 4.20 10.28 9.22
N LYS A 36 4.91 11.38 9.53
CA LYS A 36 4.31 12.68 9.86
C LYS A 36 3.93 13.49 8.61
N VAL A 37 4.41 13.11 7.42
CA VAL A 37 4.27 13.87 6.16
C VAL A 37 3.10 13.37 5.30
N ILE A 38 2.58 12.16 5.55
CA ILE A 38 1.42 11.58 4.84
C ILE A 38 0.16 12.42 5.13
N PRO A 39 -0.62 12.78 4.11
CA PRO A 39 -0.79 14.15 3.61
C PRO A 39 -1.66 15.02 4.49
N TYR A 40 -1.13 16.19 4.82
CA TYR A 40 -1.78 17.19 5.64
C TYR A 40 -1.77 18.55 4.96
N ASP A 41 -2.23 18.63 3.70
CA ASP A 41 -2.13 19.89 2.95
C ASP A 41 -3.46 20.62 2.68
N LYS A 42 -4.58 20.18 3.28
CA LYS A 42 -5.84 20.95 3.24
C LYS A 42 -6.59 20.87 4.56
N GLN A 43 -7.06 22.02 5.07
CA GLN A 43 -7.85 22.15 6.30
C GLN A 43 -9.05 21.17 6.36
N ASN A 44 -9.68 20.88 5.22
CA ASN A 44 -10.79 19.92 5.14
C ASN A 44 -10.35 18.44 5.20
N SER A 45 -9.11 18.12 4.80
CA SER A 45 -8.59 16.75 4.79
C SER A 45 -8.19 16.27 6.19
N LYS A 46 -7.85 17.19 7.10
CA LYS A 46 -7.50 16.89 8.50
C LYS A 46 -8.59 16.12 9.24
N SER A 47 -9.86 16.52 9.10
CA SER A 47 -11.00 15.86 9.76
C SER A 47 -11.23 14.45 9.24
N TYR A 48 -11.13 14.25 7.93
CA TYR A 48 -11.28 12.93 7.31
C TYR A 48 -10.15 11.98 7.72
N TRP A 49 -8.91 12.43 7.71
CA TRP A 49 -7.77 11.63 8.16
C TRP A 49 -7.88 11.23 9.63
N LEU A 50 -8.29 12.15 10.51
CA LEU A 50 -8.53 11.83 11.92
C LEU A 50 -9.62 10.75 12.07
N LYS A 51 -10.71 10.83 11.30
CA LYS A 51 -11.75 9.79 11.30
C LYS A 51 -11.19 8.43 10.89
N ILE A 52 -10.40 8.36 9.81
CA ILE A 52 -9.75 7.10 9.39
C ILE A 52 -8.86 6.55 10.50
N VAL A 53 -8.03 7.41 11.11
CA VAL A 53 -7.12 6.99 12.18
C VAL A 53 -7.89 6.44 13.37
N VAL A 54 -8.97 7.08 13.80
CA VAL A 54 -9.80 6.65 14.95
C VAL A 54 -10.53 5.35 14.66
N LEU A 55 -11.14 5.20 13.48
CA LEU A 55 -11.87 3.98 13.13
C LEU A 55 -10.97 2.76 12.98
N ASN A 56 -9.71 2.96 12.58
CA ASN A 56 -8.79 1.88 12.23
C ASN A 56 -7.66 1.66 13.27
N GLN A 57 -7.81 2.16 14.50
CA GLN A 57 -6.77 2.03 15.55
C GLN A 57 -6.44 0.59 15.92
N HIS A 58 -7.41 -0.31 15.75
CA HIS A 58 -7.28 -1.75 16.00
C HIS A 58 -6.31 -2.44 15.05
N ILE A 59 -5.98 -1.83 13.91
CA ILE A 59 -5.06 -2.40 12.92
C ILE A 59 -3.62 -2.29 13.45
N PRO A 60 -2.89 -3.42 13.58
CA PRO A 60 -1.54 -3.43 14.10
C PRO A 60 -0.55 -2.88 13.06
N ALA A 61 0.59 -2.38 13.52
CA ALA A 61 1.53 -1.67 12.65
C ALA A 61 2.26 -2.58 11.65
N ASP A 62 2.37 -3.87 11.93
CA ASP A 62 2.92 -4.90 11.06
C ASP A 62 1.88 -5.47 10.06
N TYR A 63 0.63 -4.99 10.08
CA TYR A 63 -0.44 -5.51 9.22
C TYR A 63 -0.10 -5.44 7.72
N LEU A 64 0.49 -4.33 7.28
CA LEU A 64 0.94 -4.18 5.89
C LEU A 64 1.98 -5.25 5.51
N LEU A 65 2.92 -5.54 6.42
CA LEU A 65 3.93 -6.58 6.21
C LEU A 65 3.29 -7.97 6.09
N ARG A 66 2.29 -8.28 6.94
CA ARG A 66 1.54 -9.55 6.87
C ARG A 66 0.81 -9.71 5.54
N ILE A 67 0.23 -8.63 5.01
CA ILE A 67 -0.37 -8.62 3.68
C ILE A 67 0.68 -8.96 2.62
N CYS A 68 1.81 -8.26 2.62
CA CYS A 68 2.89 -8.50 1.67
C CYS A 68 3.42 -9.94 1.72
N GLN A 69 3.55 -10.52 2.92
CA GLN A 69 3.96 -11.92 3.12
C GLN A 69 2.96 -12.92 2.57
N ARG A 70 1.66 -12.64 2.63
CA ARG A 70 0.62 -13.52 2.06
C ARG A 70 0.52 -13.41 0.55
N ILE A 71 0.70 -12.19 0.01
CA ILE A 71 0.62 -11.95 -1.43
C ILE A 71 1.82 -12.55 -2.17
N GLY A 72 3.02 -12.54 -1.57
CA GLY A 72 4.25 -13.04 -2.21
C GLY A 72 4.11 -14.45 -2.81
N PRO A 73 3.74 -15.48 -2.02
CA PRO A 73 3.54 -16.83 -2.52
C PRO A 73 2.42 -16.97 -3.56
N LEU A 74 1.36 -16.16 -3.47
CA LEU A 74 0.27 -16.18 -4.44
C LEU A 74 0.73 -15.69 -5.82
N ILE A 75 1.55 -14.63 -5.85
CA ILE A 75 2.14 -14.12 -7.10
C ILE A 75 3.12 -15.13 -7.70
N GLU A 76 3.91 -15.82 -6.87
CA GLU A 76 4.89 -16.81 -7.34
C GLU A 76 4.25 -18.04 -7.98
N LYS A 77 3.03 -18.40 -7.57
CA LYS A 77 2.27 -19.47 -8.21
C LYS A 77 1.89 -19.11 -9.65
N GLU A 78 1.50 -17.87 -9.89
CA GLU A 78 1.07 -17.39 -11.20
C GLU A 78 2.27 -17.00 -12.09
N ILE A 79 3.34 -16.46 -11.50
CA ILE A 79 4.52 -15.98 -12.21
C ILE A 79 5.78 -16.43 -11.45
N PRO A 80 6.42 -17.55 -11.83
CA PRO A 80 7.58 -18.06 -11.12
C PRO A 80 8.79 -17.11 -11.25
N PRO A 81 9.59 -16.94 -10.18
CA PRO A 81 10.82 -16.17 -10.23
C PRO A 81 11.83 -16.81 -11.19
N CYS A 82 12.68 -16.00 -11.81
CA CYS A 82 13.74 -16.51 -12.70
C CYS A 82 14.88 -17.19 -11.94
N VAL A 83 15.07 -16.90 -10.64
CA VAL A 83 16.04 -17.61 -9.78
C VAL A 83 15.27 -18.41 -8.72
N PRO A 84 15.44 -19.74 -8.67
CA PRO A 84 14.87 -20.57 -7.61
C PRO A 84 15.37 -20.14 -6.23
N GLY A 85 14.45 -20.05 -5.26
CA GLY A 85 14.78 -19.74 -3.87
C GLY A 85 14.91 -18.25 -3.53
N VAL A 86 14.75 -17.33 -4.49
CA VAL A 86 14.78 -15.89 -4.24
C VAL A 86 13.37 -15.31 -4.27
N GLN A 87 12.89 -14.88 -3.11
CA GLN A 87 11.60 -14.19 -2.94
C GLN A 87 11.85 -12.74 -2.50
N THR A 88 11.62 -11.77 -3.39
CA THR A 88 11.83 -10.35 -3.08
C THR A 88 10.79 -9.44 -3.72
N LEU A 89 10.23 -8.52 -2.91
CA LEU A 89 9.35 -7.45 -3.38
C LEU A 89 10.11 -6.36 -4.14
N LEU A 90 11.41 -6.22 -3.88
CA LEU A 90 12.24 -5.09 -4.33
C LEU A 90 13.23 -5.47 -5.43
N GLY A 91 13.17 -6.70 -5.95
CA GLY A 91 13.97 -7.12 -7.10
C GLY A 91 13.67 -6.26 -8.34
N LEU A 92 14.57 -6.28 -9.32
CA LEU A 92 14.35 -5.63 -10.62
C LEU A 92 13.74 -6.61 -11.63
N GLY A 93 12.81 -6.13 -12.45
CA GLY A 93 12.18 -6.89 -13.53
C GLY A 93 11.53 -8.18 -13.03
N ARG A 94 11.91 -9.32 -13.61
CA ARG A 94 11.38 -10.65 -13.27
C ARG A 94 11.82 -11.16 -11.89
N GLN A 95 12.69 -10.45 -11.18
CA GLN A 95 13.07 -10.80 -9.80
C GLN A 95 12.21 -10.10 -8.76
N SER A 96 11.49 -9.02 -9.11
CA SER A 96 10.52 -8.39 -8.21
C SER A 96 9.31 -9.30 -7.96
N LEU A 97 8.54 -9.11 -6.89
CA LEU A 97 7.14 -9.58 -6.83
C LEU A 97 6.19 -8.60 -7.54
N LEU A 98 6.61 -7.36 -7.79
CA LEU A 98 5.89 -6.38 -8.61
C LEU A 98 6.32 -6.50 -10.09
N ARG A 99 6.17 -7.70 -10.68
CA ARG A 99 6.73 -8.01 -12.00
C ARG A 99 6.01 -7.26 -13.11
N THR A 100 6.78 -6.53 -13.92
CA THR A 100 6.31 -5.89 -15.16
C THR A 100 6.44 -6.88 -16.31
N ILE A 101 5.34 -7.18 -17.00
CA ILE A 101 5.41 -7.83 -18.31
C ILE A 101 6.03 -6.78 -19.25
N PRO A 102 7.11 -7.08 -19.99
CA PRO A 102 7.58 -6.17 -21.02
C PRO A 102 6.40 -5.85 -21.93
N GLY A 103 6.17 -4.56 -22.21
CA GLY A 103 5.28 -4.17 -23.29
C GLY A 103 5.58 -5.05 -24.50
N THR A 104 4.55 -5.70 -25.03
CA THR A 104 4.56 -6.20 -26.39
C THR A 104 5.06 -5.04 -27.26
N ARG A 105 6.20 -5.25 -27.93
CA ARG A 105 6.67 -4.32 -28.96
C ARG A 105 5.60 -4.13 -30.02
#